data_AF-A0AAW7AHX1-F1
#
_entry.id   AF-A0AAW7AHX1-F1
#
_cell.length_a   1.000
_cell.length_b   1.000
_cell.length_c   1.000
_cell.angle_alpha   90.00
_cell.angle_beta   90.00
_cell.angle_gamma   90.00
#
_symmetry.space_group_name_H-M   'P 1'
#
loop_
_entity.id
_entity.type
_entity.pdbx_description
1 polymer ?
#
loop_
_entity_poly.entity_id
_entity_poly.type
_entity_poly.pdbx_seq_one_letter_code
_entity_poly.pdbx_strand_id
1 'polypeptide(L)'
;MLSKYWKYIMISAVIVNLISIKGFPMAIGALYLPVLFKVIKLQINLSRGLVDQVNASTFVKGNQTGIIISVICCIVITVLLFKPLGDFYSSLTGFLGTLVTISPVTMVIGAILLILTAVGVIQAAKVQFNKINITKES
;
A
#
# COMPACT_ATOMS: atom_id res chain seq x y z
N MET A 1 9.35 8.02 12.73
CA MET A 1 9.72 8.91 11.60
C MET A 1 8.90 8.58 10.35
N LEU A 2 8.87 7.30 9.91
CA LEU A 2 8.07 6.85 8.75
C LEU A 2 6.56 7.11 8.90
N SER A 3 6.01 6.96 10.10
CA SER A 3 4.59 7.25 10.41
C SER A 3 4.19 8.72 10.24
N LYS A 4 5.13 9.66 10.15
CA LYS A 4 4.84 11.08 9.92
C LYS A 4 4.83 11.42 8.43
N TYR A 5 5.70 10.77 7.66
CA TYR A 5 5.92 11.07 6.24
C TYR A 5 5.31 10.06 5.27
N TRP A 6 4.55 9.07 5.76
CA TRP A 6 3.97 8.01 4.93
C TRP A 6 3.19 8.52 3.72
N LYS A 7 2.50 9.67 3.83
CA LYS A 7 1.76 10.29 2.71
C LYS A 7 2.70 10.74 1.60
N TYR A 8 3.82 11.36 1.95
CA TYR A 8 4.82 11.81 0.98
C TYR A 8 5.50 10.61 0.32
N ILE A 9 5.87 9.59 1.11
CA ILE A 9 6.46 8.34 0.59
C ILE A 9 5.49 7.66 -0.36
N MET A 10 4.20 7.60 -0.03
CA MET A 10 3.15 7.06 -0.89
C MET A 10 3.04 7.83 -2.21
N ILE A 11 2.98 9.17 -2.15
CA ILE A 11 2.89 10.01 -3.35
C ILE A 11 4.11 9.77 -4.24
N SER A 12 5.31 9.73 -3.65
CA SER A 12 6.54 9.38 -4.38
C SER A 12 6.48 7.98 -4.97
N ALA A 13 5.97 6.98 -4.23
CA ALA A 13 5.79 5.61 -4.74
C ALA A 13 4.87 5.59 -5.95
N VAL A 14 3.76 6.33 -5.91
CA VAL A 14 2.79 6.42 -7.02
C VAL A 14 3.45 7.06 -8.24
N ILE A 15 4.09 8.21 -8.06
CA ILE A 15 4.73 8.94 -9.18
C ILE A 15 5.81 8.08 -9.84
N VAL A 16 6.73 7.51 -9.06
CA VAL A 16 7.82 6.69 -9.60
C VAL A 16 7.30 5.46 -10.32
N ASN A 17 6.30 4.78 -9.77
CA ASN A 17 5.71 3.60 -10.40
C ASN A 17 4.89 3.93 -11.66
N LEU A 18 4.27 5.10 -11.74
CA LEU A 18 3.59 5.58 -12.96
C LEU A 18 4.58 5.96 -14.05
N ILE A 19 5.69 6.64 -13.71
CA ILE A 19 6.78 6.95 -14.65
C ILE A 19 7.38 5.67 -15.22
N SER A 20 7.42 4.61 -14.41
CA SER A 20 7.94 3.32 -14.85
C SER A 20 7.09 2.64 -15.95
N ILE A 21 5.83 3.06 -16.15
CA ILE A 21 4.81 2.47 -17.03
C ILE A 21 4.45 1.02 -16.67
N LYS A 22 5.44 0.13 -16.62
CA LYS A 22 5.30 -1.26 -16.16
C LYS A 22 5.00 -1.36 -14.67
N GLY A 23 5.41 -0.37 -13.88
CA GLY A 23 5.15 -0.31 -12.43
C GLY A 23 3.71 0.01 -12.02
N PHE A 24 2.78 0.21 -12.97
CA PHE A 24 1.42 0.66 -12.66
C PHE A 24 0.67 -0.16 -11.58
N PRO A 25 0.77 -1.51 -11.50
CA PRO A 25 0.06 -2.26 -10.46
C PRO A 25 0.59 -1.93 -9.05
N MET A 26 1.89 -1.63 -8.92
CA MET A 26 2.48 -1.15 -7.66
C MET A 26 1.99 0.27 -7.30
N ALA A 27 1.78 1.15 -8.29
CA ALA A 27 1.20 2.46 -8.05
C ALA A 27 -0.23 2.36 -7.46
N ILE A 28 -1.06 1.47 -8.01
CA ILE A 28 -2.40 1.18 -7.48
C ILE A 28 -2.30 0.59 -6.07
N GLY A 29 -1.38 -0.36 -5.86
CA GLY A 29 -1.13 -0.92 -4.54
C GLY A 29 -0.82 0.15 -3.50
N ALA A 30 0.03 1.12 -3.82
CA ALA A 30 0.36 2.23 -2.94
C ALA A 30 -0.86 3.09 -2.58
N LEU A 31 -1.73 3.38 -3.56
CA LEU A 31 -2.97 4.14 -3.35
C LEU A 31 -4.01 3.39 -2.51
N TYR A 32 -3.96 2.06 -2.49
CA TYR A 32 -4.89 1.24 -1.72
C TYR A 32 -4.54 1.17 -0.23
N LEU A 33 -3.26 1.27 0.15
CA LEU A 33 -2.80 1.15 1.54
C LEU A 33 -3.54 2.04 2.57
N PRO A 34 -3.91 3.31 2.27
CA PRO A 34 -4.66 4.16 3.20
C PRO A 34 -6.08 3.67 3.51
N VAL A 35 -6.64 2.78 2.69
CA VAL A 35 -7.94 2.14 2.95
C VAL A 35 -7.94 1.40 4.29
N LEU A 36 -6.76 0.94 4.74
CA LEU A 36 -6.55 0.37 6.08
C LEU A 36 -7.20 1.19 7.19
N PHE A 37 -7.01 2.52 7.18
CA PHE A 37 -7.53 3.37 8.24
C PHE A 37 -9.06 3.35 8.29
N LYS A 38 -9.71 3.28 7.13
CA LYS A 38 -11.16 3.20 7.04
C LYS A 38 -11.66 1.83 7.51
N VAL A 39 -11.01 0.74 7.09
CA VAL A 39 -11.36 -0.62 7.50
C VAL A 39 -11.23 -0.80 9.01
N ILE A 40 -10.11 -0.35 9.61
CA ILE A 40 -9.92 -0.43 11.05
C ILE A 40 -10.96 0.42 11.79
N LYS A 41 -11.25 1.63 11.32
CA LYS A 41 -12.28 2.48 11.92
C LYS A 41 -13.66 1.81 11.86
N LEU A 42 -14.01 1.16 10.75
CA LEU A 42 -15.24 0.39 10.61
C LEU A 42 -15.28 -0.79 11.59
N GLN A 43 -14.19 -1.55 11.70
CA GLN A 43 -14.10 -2.67 12.65
C GLN A 43 -14.23 -2.22 14.11
N ILE A 44 -13.62 -1.09 14.48
CA ILE A 44 -13.78 -0.48 15.80
C ILE A 44 -15.23 -0.09 16.04
N ASN A 45 -15.86 0.59 15.08
CA ASN A 45 -17.25 1.05 15.21
C ASN A 45 -18.23 -0.12 15.34
N LEU A 46 -18.04 -1.20 14.58
CA LEU A 46 -18.88 -2.39 14.65
C LEU A 46 -18.67 -3.17 15.96
N SER A 47 -17.46 -3.14 16.53
CA SER A 47 -17.15 -3.87 17.75
C SER A 47 -17.65 -3.15 19.01
N ARG A 48 -17.90 -1.83 18.95
CA ARG A 48 -18.46 -1.07 20.09
C ARG A 48 -19.80 -1.65 20.50
N GLY A 49 -19.95 -1.97 21.79
CA GLY A 49 -21.17 -2.59 22.33
C GLY A 49 -21.29 -4.10 22.14
N LEU A 50 -20.42 -4.74 21.35
CA LEU A 50 -20.47 -6.19 21.10
C LEU A 50 -19.40 -7.00 21.85
N VAL A 51 -18.26 -6.39 22.18
CA VAL A 51 -17.11 -7.12 22.76
C VAL A 51 -16.73 -6.62 24.15
N ASP A 52 -16.30 -7.55 25.00
CA ASP A 52 -15.70 -7.25 26.29
C ASP A 52 -14.29 -6.68 26.07
N GLN A 53 -14.06 -5.49 26.61
CA GLN A 53 -12.83 -4.67 26.54
C GLN A 53 -11.74 -5.13 25.55
N VAL A 54 -11.72 -4.55 24.34
CA VAL A 54 -10.67 -4.82 23.33
C VAL A 54 -9.90 -3.55 22.97
N ASN A 55 -8.57 -3.65 22.97
CA ASN A 55 -7.71 -2.57 22.48
C ASN A 55 -7.74 -2.52 20.94
N ALA A 56 -7.92 -1.33 20.37
CA ALA A 56 -8.03 -1.15 18.93
C ALA A 56 -6.75 -1.55 18.15
N SER A 57 -5.59 -1.62 18.81
CA SER A 57 -4.34 -2.12 18.24
C SER A 57 -4.41 -3.58 17.77
N THR A 58 -5.33 -4.39 18.33
CA THR A 58 -5.58 -5.76 17.88
C THR A 58 -6.09 -5.78 16.44
N PHE A 59 -6.99 -4.86 16.07
CA PHE A 59 -7.45 -4.73 14.67
C PHE A 59 -6.32 -4.30 13.74
N VAL A 60 -5.42 -3.42 14.20
CA VAL A 60 -4.24 -3.03 13.41
C VAL A 60 -3.34 -4.24 13.14
N LYS A 61 -3.07 -5.07 14.16
CA LYS A 61 -2.29 -6.31 14.00
C LYS A 61 -2.99 -7.29 13.06
N GLY A 62 -4.30 -7.47 13.18
CA GLY A 62 -5.07 -8.35 12.30
C GLY A 62 -5.00 -7.96 10.82
N ASN A 63 -5.08 -6.65 10.53
CA ASN A 63 -5.00 -6.16 9.15
C ASN A 63 -3.57 -6.05 8.61
N GLN A 64 -2.54 -6.09 9.47
CA GLN A 64 -1.14 -5.99 9.06
C GLN A 64 -0.75 -7.12 8.09
N THR A 65 -1.18 -8.35 8.36
CA THR A 65 -0.90 -9.51 7.50
C THR A 65 -1.52 -9.34 6.11
N GLY A 66 -2.76 -8.88 6.04
CA GLY A 66 -3.46 -8.61 4.77
C GLY A 66 -2.72 -7.57 3.92
N ILE A 67 -2.18 -6.52 4.55
CA ILE A 67 -1.35 -5.52 3.84
C ILE A 67 -0.10 -6.16 3.25
N ILE A 68 0.64 -6.94 4.04
CA ILE A 68 1.89 -7.56 3.59
C ILE A 68 1.62 -8.46 2.37
N ILE A 69 0.57 -9.27 2.43
CA ILE A 69 0.13 -10.12 1.32
C ILE A 69 -0.20 -9.27 0.09
N SER A 70 -0.94 -8.16 0.26
CA SER A 70 -1.29 -7.28 -0.86
C SER A 70 -0.07 -6.65 -1.53
N VAL A 71 0.94 -6.23 -0.77
CA VAL A 71 2.18 -5.62 -1.30
C VAL A 71 2.94 -6.64 -2.14
N ILE A 72 3.09 -7.86 -1.61
CA ILE A 72 3.73 -8.97 -2.33
C ILE A 72 2.96 -9.25 -3.63
N CYS A 73 1.62 -9.30 -3.55
CA CYS A 73 0.76 -9.51 -4.71
C CYS A 73 0.95 -8.42 -5.78
N CYS A 74 0.98 -7.14 -5.40
CA CYS A 74 1.23 -6.03 -6.33
C CYS A 74 2.58 -6.16 -7.05
N ILE A 75 3.63 -6.60 -6.34
CA ILE A 75 4.96 -6.82 -6.94
C ILE A 75 4.91 -8.00 -7.91
N VAL A 76 4.32 -9.13 -7.50
CA VAL A 76 4.22 -10.34 -8.32
C VAL A 76 3.40 -10.09 -9.59
N ILE A 77 2.22 -9.48 -9.47
CA ILE A 77 1.37 -9.13 -10.62
C ILE A 77 2.12 -8.22 -11.59
N THR A 78 2.88 -7.26 -11.08
CA THR A 78 3.69 -6.37 -11.93
C THR A 78 4.64 -7.15 -12.82
N VAL A 79 5.37 -8.12 -12.27
CA VAL A 79 6.29 -8.97 -13.04
C VAL A 79 5.53 -9.88 -14.01
N LEU A 80 4.43 -10.49 -13.56
CA LEU A 80 3.62 -11.39 -14.39
C LEU A 80 3.03 -10.68 -15.61
N LEU A 81 2.70 -9.40 -15.49
CA LEU A 81 2.13 -8.61 -16.57
C LEU A 81 3.15 -8.24 -17.67
N PHE A 82 4.46 -8.43 -17.47
CA PHE A 82 5.43 -8.12 -18.53
C PHE A 82 5.27 -8.98 -19.77
N LYS A 83 4.88 -10.25 -19.60
CA LYS A 83 4.70 -11.18 -20.72
C LYS A 83 3.47 -10.82 -21.57
N PRO A 84 2.24 -10.71 -21.01
CA PRO A 84 1.07 -10.37 -21.81
C PRO A 84 1.10 -8.93 -22.34
N LEU A 85 1.78 -8.00 -21.68
CA LEU A 85 1.89 -6.60 -22.14
C LEU A 85 3.18 -6.33 -22.93
N GLY A 86 3.95 -7.37 -23.27
CA GLY A 86 5.24 -7.23 -23.96
C GLY A 86 5.12 -6.47 -25.28
N ASP A 87 4.17 -6.88 -26.13
CA ASP A 87 3.93 -6.24 -27.43
C ASP A 87 3.41 -4.81 -27.29
N PHE A 88 2.56 -4.57 -26.29
CA PHE A 88 2.12 -3.22 -25.94
C PHE A 88 3.31 -2.34 -25.58
N TYR A 89 4.21 -2.80 -24.69
CA TYR A 89 5.38 -2.02 -24.30
C TYR A 89 6.36 -1.79 -25.44
N SER A 90 6.55 -2.78 -26.33
CA SER A 90 7.39 -2.67 -27.52
C SER A 90 6.81 -1.72 -28.58
N SER A 91 5.49 -1.52 -28.59
CA SER A 91 4.83 -0.56 -29.49
C SER A 91 5.00 0.91 -29.08
N LEU A 92 5.41 1.17 -27.83
CA LEU A 92 5.59 2.53 -27.31
C LEU A 92 6.90 3.13 -27.82
N THR A 93 6.82 4.21 -28.58
CA THR A 93 7.99 4.91 -29.16
C THR A 93 8.13 6.33 -28.59
N GLY A 94 9.22 7.02 -28.97
CA GLY A 94 9.49 8.39 -28.52
C GLY A 94 9.66 8.48 -27.00
N PHE A 95 9.02 9.48 -26.38
CA PHE A 95 9.09 9.69 -24.93
C PHE A 95 8.64 8.46 -24.13
N LEU A 96 7.53 7.82 -24.52
CA LEU A 96 7.01 6.64 -23.83
C LEU A 96 7.94 5.43 -23.95
N GLY A 97 8.59 5.25 -25.11
CA GLY A 97 9.62 4.22 -25.30
C GLY A 97 10.84 4.42 -24.38
N THR A 98 11.24 5.67 -24.15
CA THR A 98 12.30 6.00 -23.18
C THR A 98 11.89 5.60 -21.76
N LEU A 99 10.64 5.88 -21.36
CA LEU A 99 10.09 5.48 -20.04
C LEU A 99 10.10 3.95 -19.86
N VAL A 100 9.75 3.20 -20.91
CA VAL A 100 9.82 1.73 -20.92
C VAL A 100 11.25 1.22 -20.74
N THR A 101 12.23 1.90 -21.33
CA THR A 101 13.66 1.52 -21.23
C THR A 101 14.22 1.74 -19.82
N ILE A 102 13.85 2.83 -19.14
CA ILE A 102 14.25 3.08 -17.73
C ILE A 102 13.39 2.33 -16.71
N SER A 103 12.36 1.62 -17.17
CA SER A 103 11.42 0.88 -16.34
C SER A 103 12.10 -0.09 -15.35
N PRO A 104 13.11 -0.91 -15.72
CA PRO A 104 13.74 -1.84 -14.78
C PRO A 104 14.26 -1.18 -13.51
N VAL A 105 14.95 -0.03 -13.66
CA VAL A 105 15.52 0.71 -12.52
C VAL A 105 14.41 1.38 -11.72
N THR A 106 13.47 2.05 -12.39
CA THR A 106 12.37 2.76 -11.73
C THR A 106 11.41 1.81 -11.00
N MET A 107 11.23 0.57 -11.46
CA MET A 107 10.43 -0.45 -10.76
C MET A 107 11.09 -0.91 -9.47
N VAL A 108 12.42 -1.08 -9.44
CA VAL A 108 13.12 -1.47 -8.20
C VAL A 108 12.95 -0.36 -7.15
N ILE A 109 13.15 0.90 -7.55
CA ILE A 109 12.92 2.06 -6.68
C ILE A 109 11.45 2.10 -6.24
N GLY A 110 10.52 1.89 -7.16
CA GLY A 110 9.08 1.87 -6.91
C GLY A 110 8.63 0.78 -5.94
N ALA A 111 9.24 -0.41 -6.02
CA ALA A 111 8.99 -1.52 -5.11
C ALA A 111 9.48 -1.21 -3.68
N ILE A 112 10.68 -0.63 -3.56
CA ILE A 112 11.21 -0.18 -2.26
C ILE A 112 10.27 0.88 -1.65
N LEU A 113 9.86 1.87 -2.44
CA LEU A 113 8.93 2.90 -1.99
C LEU A 113 7.55 2.33 -1.59
N LEU A 114 7.05 1.31 -2.29
CA LEU A 114 5.81 0.62 -1.93
C LEU A 114 5.94 -0.07 -0.56
N ILE A 115 7.03 -0.80 -0.33
CA ILE A 115 7.30 -1.48 0.96
C ILE A 115 7.41 -0.45 2.09
N LEU A 116 8.17 0.63 1.88
CA LEU A 116 8.29 1.71 2.85
C LEU A 116 6.93 2.39 3.13
N THR A 117 6.09 2.53 2.11
CA THR A 117 4.73 3.05 2.26
C THR A 117 3.89 2.14 3.15
N ALA A 118 3.91 0.82 2.90
CA ALA A 118 3.16 -0.15 3.68
C ALA A 118 3.59 -0.13 5.16
N VAL A 119 4.90 -0.14 5.42
CA VAL A 119 5.46 -0.03 6.77
C VAL A 119 5.05 1.30 7.41
N GLY A 120 5.13 2.41 6.68
CA GLY A 120 4.75 3.74 7.16
C GLY A 120 3.27 3.84 7.54
N VAL A 121 2.39 3.29 6.70
CA VAL A 121 0.94 3.23 6.94
C VAL A 121 0.61 2.37 8.16
N ILE A 122 1.22 1.18 8.29
CA ILE A 122 1.02 0.32 9.47
C ILE A 122 1.46 1.03 10.74
N GLN A 123 2.63 1.69 10.74
CA GLN A 123 3.09 2.44 11.90
C GLN A 123 2.16 3.61 12.24
N ALA A 124 1.69 4.35 11.23
CA ALA A 124 0.75 5.44 11.41
C ALA A 124 -0.60 4.96 11.98
N ALA A 125 -1.12 3.82 11.50
CA ALA A 125 -2.32 3.20 12.05
C ALA A 125 -2.11 2.76 13.50
N LYS A 126 -0.97 2.12 13.83
CA LYS A 126 -0.64 1.77 15.22
C LYS A 126 -0.67 3.01 16.12
N VAL A 127 -0.01 4.09 15.72
CA VAL A 127 0.00 5.35 16.50
C VAL A 127 -1.40 5.94 16.67
N GLN A 128 -2.21 5.95 15.61
CA GLN A 128 -3.54 6.54 15.62
C GLN A 128 -4.52 5.75 16.52
N PHE A 129 -4.44 4.42 16.51
CA PHE A 129 -5.41 3.56 17.22
C PHE A 129 -4.91 3.04 18.57
N ASN A 130 -3.65 3.25 18.95
CA ASN A 130 -3.05 2.68 20.17
C ASN A 130 -3.81 3.02 21.47
N LYS A 131 -4.41 4.20 21.54
CA LYS A 131 -5.06 4.74 22.74
C LYS A 131 -6.56 4.47 22.80
N ILE A 132 -7.13 3.76 21.82
CA ILE A 132 -8.56 3.49 21.76
C ILE A 132 -8.83 2.15 22.43
N ASN A 133 -9.53 2.19 23.56
CA ASN A 133 -10.11 1.01 24.20
C ASN A 133 -11.60 0.96 23.85
N ILE A 134 -12.07 -0.21 23.44
CA ILE A 134 -13.47 -0.47 23.10
C ILE A 134 -14.07 -1.21 24.27
N THR A 135 -15.11 -0.67 24.90
CA THR A 135 -15.83 -1.33 26.00
C THR A 135 -17.26 -1.65 25.56
N LYS A 136 -17.87 -2.67 26.18
CA LYS A 136 -19.30 -2.90 26.10
C LYS A 136 -20.00 -1.73 26.80
N GLU A 137 -21.01 -1.14 26.16
CA GLU A 137 -21.90 -0.20 26.84
C GLU A 137 -22.73 -1.02 27.82
N SER A 138 -22.55 -0.73 29.11
CA SER A 138 -23.25 -1.35 30.24
C SER A 138 -24.66 -0.83 30.36
#